data_AF-A0A523RQS7-F1
#
_entry.id   AF-A0A523RQS7-F1
#
_cell.length_a   1.000
_cell.length_b   1.000
_cell.length_c   1.000
_cell.angle_alpha   90.00
_cell.angle_beta   90.00
_cell.angle_gamma   90.00
#
_symmetry.space_group_name_H-M   'P 1'
#
loop_
_entity.id
_entity.type
_entity.pdbx_description
1 polymer ?
#
loop_
_entity_poly.entity_id
_entity_poly.type
_entity_poly.pdbx_seq_one_letter_code
_entity_poly.pdbx_strand_id
1 'polypeptide(L)'
;MFNIKKYMKQYRKDNAKHRKEYNKQWRENHPRYNKQWFEDNLGYAHQYYLDNIERIKEREKQWNKDNPKYKKEYLKQYRKDNKEETRKKGREHYKKRLKYIQEYKLLKGCTICGYNKCARALDFHHNGDKEFSIGGSITYNLEKVKKEIGKCMLLCRNCHSELHEKEINSE
;
A
#
# COMPACT_ATOMS: atom_id res chain seq x y z
N MET A 1 -29.04 38.26 30.77
CA MET A 1 -29.22 37.00 30.02
C MET A 1 -28.22 35.95 30.52
N PHE A 2 -28.70 34.82 31.02
CA PHE A 2 -27.83 33.70 31.44
C PHE A 2 -27.10 33.11 30.23
N ASN A 3 -25.77 33.21 30.21
CA ASN A 3 -24.97 32.69 29.12
C ASN A 3 -24.76 31.17 29.32
N ILE A 4 -25.72 30.39 28.83
CA ILE A 4 -25.73 28.92 28.90
C ILE A 4 -24.42 28.33 28.40
N LYS A 5 -23.82 28.88 27.32
CA LYS A 5 -22.56 28.38 26.77
C LYS A 5 -21.40 28.56 27.76
N LYS A 6 -21.31 29.72 28.43
CA LYS A 6 -20.28 30.01 29.44
C LYS A 6 -20.46 29.13 30.68
N TYR A 7 -21.71 28.98 31.15
CA TYR A 7 -22.05 28.09 32.26
C TYR A 7 -21.67 26.63 31.96
N MET A 8 -22.08 26.10 30.80
CA MET A 8 -21.78 24.72 30.40
C MET A 8 -20.27 24.49 30.26
N LYS A 9 -19.51 25.48 29.78
CA LYS A 9 -18.05 25.39 29.70
C LYS A 9 -17.41 25.28 31.09
N GLN A 10 -17.90 26.08 32.04
CA GLN A 10 -17.41 26.07 33.42
C GLN A 10 -17.79 24.77 34.15
N TYR A 11 -19.06 24.37 34.08
CA TYR A 11 -19.56 23.11 34.62
C TYR A 11 -18.76 21.89 34.12
N ARG A 12 -18.44 21.84 32.81
CA ARG A 12 -17.63 20.76 32.22
C ARG A 12 -16.21 20.68 32.79
N LYS A 13 -15.62 21.82 33.17
CA LYS A 13 -14.29 21.88 33.82
C LYS A 13 -14.39 21.40 35.26
N ASP A 14 -15.32 21.96 36.02
CA ASP A 14 -15.44 21.71 37.46
C ASP A 14 -15.83 20.25 37.74
N ASN A 15 -16.59 19.64 36.83
CA ASN A 15 -17.07 18.26 36.97
C ASN A 15 -16.32 17.27 36.07
N ALA A 16 -15.10 17.60 35.62
CA ALA A 16 -14.38 16.77 34.65
C ALA A 16 -14.15 15.32 35.12
N LYS A 17 -13.82 15.11 36.40
CA LYS A 17 -13.62 13.76 36.98
C LYS A 17 -14.94 12.99 37.05
N HIS A 18 -15.98 13.57 37.64
CA HIS A 18 -17.31 12.97 37.74
C HIS A 18 -17.87 12.60 36.35
N ARG A 19 -17.74 13.50 35.36
CA ARG A 19 -18.17 13.22 33.99
C ARG A 19 -17.40 12.09 33.33
N LYS A 20 -16.09 11.96 33.60
CA LYS A 20 -15.29 10.84 33.09
C LYS A 20 -15.77 9.52 33.68
N GLU A 21 -16.00 9.48 34.99
CA GLU A 21 -16.47 8.28 35.69
C GLU A 21 -17.88 7.88 35.26
N TYR A 22 -18.82 8.83 35.23
CA TYR A 22 -20.17 8.61 34.71
C TYR A 22 -20.17 8.09 33.28
N ASN A 23 -19.40 8.70 32.37
CA ASN A 23 -19.31 8.25 30.98
C ASN A 23 -18.67 6.85 30.87
N LYS A 24 -17.75 6.49 31.77
CA LYS A 24 -17.14 5.16 31.83
C LYS A 24 -18.19 4.13 32.22
N GLN A 25 -18.88 4.33 33.36
CA GLN A 25 -19.95 3.45 33.84
C GLN A 25 -21.09 3.33 32.82
N TRP A 26 -21.46 4.43 32.18
CA TRP A 26 -22.49 4.42 31.14
C TRP A 26 -22.09 3.55 29.94
N ARG A 27 -20.83 3.60 29.49
CA ARG A 27 -20.33 2.75 28.39
C ARG A 27 -20.29 1.27 28.76
N GLU A 28 -19.93 0.95 30.01
CA GLU A 28 -19.94 -0.41 30.53
C GLU A 28 -21.36 -0.99 30.55
N ASN A 29 -22.34 -0.19 30.95
CA ASN A 29 -23.76 -0.57 30.97
C ASN A 29 -24.41 -0.59 29.57
N HIS A 30 -23.80 0.07 28.59
CA HIS A 30 -24.31 0.17 27.22
C HIS A 30 -23.27 -0.27 26.17
N PRO A 31 -22.76 -1.50 26.25
CA PRO A 31 -21.60 -1.94 25.47
C PRO A 31 -21.86 -1.97 23.95
N ARG A 32 -23.13 -2.14 23.55
CA ARG A 32 -23.55 -2.14 22.13
C ARG A 32 -24.10 -0.82 21.63
N TYR A 33 -24.32 0.17 22.50
CA TYR A 33 -24.98 1.41 22.12
C TYR A 33 -24.25 2.13 20.98
N ASN A 34 -22.92 2.26 21.07
CA ASN A 34 -22.18 2.95 20.01
C ASN A 34 -22.32 2.23 18.67
N LYS A 35 -22.26 0.89 18.67
CA LYS A 35 -22.46 0.09 17.45
C LYS A 35 -23.86 0.30 16.88
N GLN A 36 -24.89 0.18 17.73
CA GLN A 36 -26.29 0.39 17.34
C GLN A 36 -26.52 1.80 16.81
N TRP A 37 -26.01 2.81 17.51
CA TRP A 37 -26.13 4.21 17.09
C TRP A 37 -25.46 4.45 15.73
N PHE A 38 -24.30 3.86 15.46
CA PHE A 38 -23.64 3.96 14.15
C PHE A 38 -24.44 3.27 13.04
N GLU A 39 -25.08 2.14 13.33
CA GLU A 39 -25.94 1.43 12.38
C GLU A 39 -27.19 2.28 12.08
N ASP A 40 -27.85 2.81 13.12
CA ASP A 40 -29.06 3.64 13.00
C ASP A 40 -28.79 5.01 12.37
N ASN A 41 -27.56 5.52 12.50
CA ASN A 41 -27.16 6.85 12.02
C ASN A 41 -26.07 6.78 10.95
N LEU A 42 -26.02 5.69 10.17
CA LEU A 42 -24.96 5.44 9.21
C LEU A 42 -24.78 6.59 8.21
N GLY A 43 -25.90 7.15 7.72
CA GLY A 43 -25.89 8.30 6.81
C GLY A 43 -25.26 9.55 7.43
N TYR A 44 -25.61 9.86 8.68
CA TYR A 44 -25.01 10.98 9.42
C TYR A 44 -23.52 10.73 9.72
N ALA A 45 -23.16 9.52 10.15
CA ALA A 45 -21.79 9.16 10.43
C ALA A 45 -20.90 9.24 9.17
N HIS A 46 -21.44 8.81 8.02
CA HIS A 46 -20.77 8.94 6.73
C HIS A 46 -20.60 10.41 6.34
N GLN A 47 -21.66 11.22 6.42
CA GLN A 47 -21.58 12.65 6.12
C GLN A 47 -20.56 13.36 7.01
N TYR A 48 -20.61 13.11 8.32
CA TYR A 48 -19.64 13.65 9.27
C TYR A 48 -18.21 13.23 8.93
N TYR A 49 -17.98 11.98 8.52
CA TYR A 49 -16.66 11.53 8.08
C TYR A 49 -16.20 12.31 6.84
N LEU A 50 -17.05 12.46 5.82
CA LEU A 50 -16.74 13.22 4.61
C LEU A 50 -16.42 14.68 4.92
N ASP A 51 -17.27 15.35 5.70
CA ASP A 51 -17.11 16.75 6.11
C ASP A 51 -15.81 17.00 6.90
N ASN A 52 -15.27 15.97 7.54
CA ASN A 52 -14.12 16.07 8.43
C ASN A 52 -12.93 15.20 7.97
N ILE A 53 -12.96 14.69 6.74
CA ILE A 53 -12.03 13.65 6.27
C ILE A 53 -10.57 14.11 6.38
N GLU A 54 -10.26 15.34 6.00
CA GLU A 54 -8.90 15.86 6.03
C GLU A 54 -8.40 16.02 7.47
N ARG A 55 -9.23 16.57 8.37
CA ARG A 55 -8.89 16.67 9.80
C ARG A 55 -8.68 15.30 10.45
N ILE A 56 -9.49 14.31 10.06
CA ILE A 56 -9.37 12.93 10.55
C ILE A 56 -8.06 12.32 10.07
N LYS A 57 -7.75 12.43 8.76
CA LYS A 57 -6.50 11.96 8.17
C LYS A 57 -5.27 12.60 8.79
N GLU A 58 -5.29 13.92 9.02
CA GLU A 58 -4.19 14.65 9.67
C GLU A 58 -3.95 14.15 11.09
N ARG A 59 -5.02 14.00 11.88
CA ARG A 59 -4.94 13.47 13.24
C ARG A 59 -4.39 12.06 13.24
N GLU A 60 -4.85 11.20 12.34
CA GLU A 60 -4.36 9.82 12.21
C GLU A 60 -2.89 9.79 11.79
N LYS A 61 -2.48 10.65 10.86
CA LYS A 61 -1.09 10.80 10.43
C LYS A 61 -0.21 11.21 11.62
N GLN A 62 -0.64 12.18 12.41
CA GLN A 62 0.10 12.63 13.59
C GLN A 62 0.17 11.52 14.64
N TRP A 63 -0.96 10.89 14.98
CA TRP A 63 -1.00 9.79 15.94
C TRP A 63 -0.08 8.63 15.52
N ASN A 64 -0.04 8.30 14.24
CA ASN A 64 0.86 7.28 13.68
C ASN A 64 2.34 7.66 13.81
N LYS A 65 2.69 8.94 13.73
CA LYS A 65 4.05 9.44 13.97
C LYS A 65 4.41 9.36 15.45
N ASP A 66 3.46 9.69 16.32
CA ASP A 66 3.65 9.69 17.77
C ASP A 66 3.68 8.26 18.35
N ASN A 67 3.08 7.28 17.66
CA ASN A 67 2.93 5.90 18.11
C ASN A 67 3.51 4.86 17.12
N PRO A 68 4.79 4.97 16.73
CA PRO A 68 5.38 4.13 15.68
C PRO A 68 5.48 2.65 16.10
N LYS A 69 5.73 2.38 17.40
CA LYS A 69 5.78 1.02 17.95
C LYS A 69 4.42 0.33 17.84
N TYR A 70 3.35 0.99 18.29
CA TYR A 70 2.00 0.48 18.17
C TYR A 70 1.67 0.17 16.70
N LYS A 71 1.93 1.11 15.79
CA LYS A 71 1.66 0.92 14.36
C LYS A 71 2.37 -0.31 13.81
N LYS A 72 3.64 -0.51 14.17
CA LYS A 72 4.43 -1.67 13.76
C LYS A 72 3.83 -2.98 14.27
N GLU A 73 3.46 -3.04 15.54
CA GLU A 73 2.84 -4.22 16.16
C GLU A 73 1.47 -4.53 15.58
N TYR A 74 0.63 -3.51 15.44
CA TYR A 74 -0.68 -3.61 14.78
C TYR A 74 -0.55 -4.19 13.36
N LEU A 75 0.36 -3.65 12.54
CA LEU A 75 0.58 -4.14 11.17
C LEU A 75 1.12 -5.57 11.14
N LYS A 76 1.98 -5.95 12.10
CA LYS A 76 2.48 -7.32 12.24
C LYS A 76 1.33 -8.29 12.53
N GLN A 77 0.47 -7.94 13.49
CA GLN A 77 -0.68 -8.74 13.87
C GLN A 77 -1.70 -8.82 12.73
N TYR A 78 -2.04 -7.69 12.11
CA TYR A 78 -2.93 -7.63 10.96
C TYR A 78 -2.49 -8.55 9.81
N ARG A 79 -1.20 -8.56 9.46
CA ARG A 79 -0.65 -9.47 8.43
C ARG A 79 -0.75 -10.95 8.82
N LYS A 80 -0.64 -11.27 10.11
CA LYS A 80 -0.79 -12.63 10.62
C LYS A 80 -2.24 -13.09 10.51
N ASP A 81 -3.18 -12.23 10.93
CA ASP A 81 -4.61 -12.54 10.92
C ASP A 81 -5.18 -12.58 9.50
N ASN A 82 -4.66 -11.75 8.60
CA ASN A 82 -5.09 -11.65 7.20
C ASN A 82 -4.08 -12.30 6.24
N LYS A 83 -3.39 -13.35 6.68
CA LYS A 83 -2.31 -13.99 5.93
C LYS A 83 -2.75 -14.50 4.56
N GLU A 84 -3.94 -15.10 4.49
CA GLU A 84 -4.48 -15.61 3.23
C GLU A 84 -4.83 -14.48 2.26
N GLU A 85 -5.54 -13.46 2.74
CA GLU A 85 -5.89 -12.28 1.94
C GLU A 85 -4.64 -11.54 1.45
N THR A 86 -3.63 -11.40 2.31
CA THR A 86 -2.32 -10.81 1.94
C THR A 86 -1.65 -11.61 0.83
N ARG A 87 -1.69 -12.96 0.89
CA ARG A 87 -1.16 -13.83 -0.17
C ARG A 87 -1.97 -13.74 -1.45
N LYS A 88 -3.30 -13.67 -1.35
CA LYS A 88 -4.19 -13.49 -2.50
C LYS A 88 -3.88 -12.21 -3.26
N LYS A 89 -3.81 -11.08 -2.56
CA LYS A 89 -3.38 -9.78 -3.12
C LYS A 89 -1.99 -9.88 -3.75
N GLY A 90 -1.04 -10.53 -3.08
CA GLY A 90 0.29 -10.79 -3.63
C GLY A 90 0.26 -11.54 -4.97
N ARG A 91 -0.55 -12.60 -5.08
CA ARG A 91 -0.74 -13.36 -6.32
C ARG A 91 -1.39 -12.52 -7.42
N GLU A 92 -2.38 -11.69 -7.09
CA GLU A 92 -3.04 -10.80 -8.06
C GLU A 92 -2.07 -9.75 -8.59
N HIS A 93 -1.27 -9.13 -7.72
CA HIS A 93 -0.21 -8.21 -8.14
C HIS A 93 0.82 -8.90 -9.02
N TYR A 94 1.23 -10.13 -8.67
CA TYR A 94 2.13 -10.94 -9.49
C TYR A 94 1.56 -11.16 -10.90
N LYS A 95 0.30 -11.62 -11.01
CA LYS A 95 -0.35 -11.88 -12.30
C LYS A 95 -0.42 -10.62 -13.16
N LYS A 96 -0.83 -9.48 -12.59
CA LYS A 96 -0.91 -8.19 -13.32
C LYS A 96 0.44 -7.77 -13.88
N ARG A 97 1.51 -7.93 -13.10
CA ARG A 97 2.86 -7.53 -13.51
C ARG A 97 3.48 -8.47 -14.51
N LEU A 98 3.29 -9.78 -14.31
CA LEU A 98 3.73 -10.78 -15.27
C LEU A 98 3.10 -10.53 -16.64
N LYS A 99 1.79 -10.25 -16.66
CA LYS A 99 1.07 -9.88 -17.88
C LYS A 99 1.68 -8.64 -18.55
N TYR A 100 1.87 -7.56 -17.80
CA TYR A 100 2.49 -6.34 -18.31
C TYR A 100 3.89 -6.59 -18.91
N ILE A 101 4.74 -7.35 -18.21
CA ILE A 101 6.09 -7.66 -18.69
C ILE A 101 6.03 -8.49 -19.96
N GLN A 102 5.15 -9.50 -20.03
CA GLN A 102 5.00 -10.32 -21.23
C GLN A 102 4.51 -9.50 -22.43
N GLU A 103 3.51 -8.66 -22.23
CA GLU A 103 3.00 -7.73 -23.25
C GLU A 103 4.09 -6.78 -23.73
N TYR A 104 4.85 -6.20 -22.81
CA TYR A 104 6.00 -5.35 -23.15
C TYR A 104 7.04 -6.10 -23.99
N LYS A 105 7.38 -7.34 -23.60
CA LYS A 105 8.35 -8.17 -24.31
C LYS A 105 7.90 -8.46 -25.74
N LEU A 106 6.65 -8.86 -25.93
CA LEU A 106 6.09 -9.16 -27.25
C LEU A 106 5.96 -7.90 -28.12
N LEU A 107 5.61 -6.77 -27.51
CA LEU A 107 5.48 -5.50 -28.23
C LEU A 107 6.84 -4.98 -28.73
N LYS A 108 7.89 -5.08 -27.91
CA LYS A 108 9.21 -4.55 -28.25
C LYS A 108 10.07 -5.51 -29.07
N GLY A 109 9.99 -6.81 -28.80
CA GLY A 109 10.81 -7.81 -29.46
C GLY A 109 12.31 -7.70 -29.15
N CYS A 110 13.09 -8.62 -29.71
CA CYS A 110 14.55 -8.57 -29.63
C CYS A 110 15.07 -7.31 -30.34
N THR A 111 15.91 -6.55 -29.67
CA THR A 111 16.49 -5.31 -30.20
C THR A 111 17.45 -5.58 -31.37
N ILE A 112 18.05 -6.79 -31.42
CA ILE A 112 19.02 -7.19 -32.44
C ILE A 112 18.33 -7.82 -33.66
N CYS A 113 17.49 -8.84 -33.45
CA CYS A 113 16.92 -9.65 -34.54
C CYS A 113 15.40 -9.50 -34.73
N GLY A 114 14.74 -8.66 -33.91
CA GLY A 114 13.30 -8.43 -34.00
C GLY A 114 12.40 -9.57 -33.49
N TYR A 115 12.96 -10.70 -33.02
CA TYR A 115 12.17 -11.83 -32.52
C TYR A 115 11.16 -11.40 -31.45
N ASN A 116 9.87 -11.68 -31.66
CA ASN A 116 8.80 -11.28 -30.75
C ASN A 116 7.69 -12.34 -30.58
N LYS A 117 7.94 -13.58 -30.99
CA LYS A 117 6.93 -14.65 -31.00
C LYS A 117 6.66 -15.27 -29.63
N CYS A 118 7.62 -15.19 -28.70
CA CYS A 118 7.49 -15.78 -27.37
C CYS A 118 8.16 -14.90 -26.30
N ALA A 119 7.37 -14.37 -25.36
CA ALA A 119 7.86 -13.55 -24.26
C ALA A 119 8.87 -14.29 -23.35
N ARG A 120 8.77 -15.62 -23.24
CA ARG A 120 9.68 -16.45 -22.43
C ARG A 120 11.04 -16.67 -23.08
N ALA A 121 11.16 -16.43 -24.38
CA ALA A 121 12.41 -16.52 -25.13
C ALA A 121 13.12 -15.16 -25.24
N LEU A 122 12.54 -14.11 -24.66
CA LEU A 122 13.10 -12.77 -24.57
C LEU A 122 13.54 -12.49 -23.14
N ASP A 123 14.73 -11.96 -22.95
CA ASP A 123 15.34 -11.65 -21.67
C ASP A 123 15.87 -10.22 -21.66
N PHE A 124 15.83 -9.60 -20.48
CA PHE A 124 16.35 -8.25 -20.28
C PHE A 124 17.86 -8.35 -20.00
N HIS A 125 18.64 -8.01 -21.02
CA HIS A 125 20.08 -7.86 -20.93
C HIS A 125 20.40 -6.50 -20.31
N HIS A 126 21.31 -6.49 -19.32
CA HIS A 126 21.71 -5.28 -18.60
C HIS A 126 23.18 -5.03 -18.88
N ASN A 127 23.52 -3.81 -19.30
CA ASN A 127 24.87 -3.43 -19.71
C ASN A 127 25.56 -2.49 -18.70
N GLY A 128 25.18 -2.56 -17.41
CA GLY A 128 25.69 -1.68 -16.35
C GLY A 128 25.10 -1.96 -14.96
N ASP A 129 25.16 -0.97 -14.06
CA ASP A 129 24.69 -1.07 -12.66
C ASP A 129 23.16 -1.25 -12.58
N LYS A 130 22.73 -2.47 -12.23
CA LYS A 130 21.33 -2.78 -11.92
C LYS A 130 21.05 -2.59 -10.43
N GLU A 131 19.86 -2.08 -10.11
CA GLU A 131 19.40 -2.08 -8.71
C GLU A 131 18.85 -3.46 -8.34
N PHE A 132 18.24 -4.17 -9.29
CA PHE A 132 17.66 -5.50 -9.09
C PHE A 132 17.42 -6.23 -10.41
N SER A 133 17.31 -7.56 -10.35
CA SER A 133 16.91 -8.35 -11.52
C SER A 133 15.42 -8.19 -11.81
N ILE A 134 15.05 -8.02 -13.08
CA ILE A 134 13.63 -7.96 -13.48
C ILE A 134 12.91 -9.28 -13.18
N GLY A 135 13.62 -10.41 -13.17
CA GLY A 135 13.09 -11.70 -12.69
C GLY A 135 12.72 -11.69 -11.19
N GLY A 136 13.47 -10.96 -10.36
CA GLY A 136 13.20 -10.76 -8.94
C GLY A 136 12.26 -9.57 -8.65
N SER A 137 11.73 -8.91 -9.69
CA SER A 137 11.05 -7.63 -9.55
C SER A 137 9.71 -7.65 -8.79
N ILE A 138 9.23 -8.85 -8.43
CA ILE A 138 7.95 -9.11 -7.75
C ILE A 138 7.77 -8.28 -6.46
N THR A 139 8.85 -7.89 -5.80
CA THR A 139 8.84 -7.09 -4.56
C THR A 139 8.79 -5.58 -4.77
N TYR A 140 9.09 -5.08 -5.99
CA TYR A 140 9.10 -3.64 -6.28
C TYR A 140 7.72 -3.12 -6.70
N ASN A 141 7.49 -1.81 -6.79
CA ASN A 141 6.27 -1.30 -7.41
C ASN A 141 6.39 -1.31 -8.94
N LEU A 142 5.27 -1.19 -9.67
CA LEU A 142 5.27 -1.27 -11.14
C LEU A 142 6.09 -0.13 -11.77
N GLU A 143 6.08 1.07 -11.18
CA GLU A 143 6.84 2.22 -11.69
C GLU A 143 8.35 1.99 -11.61
N LYS A 144 8.86 1.45 -10.50
CA LYS A 144 10.27 1.06 -10.38
C LYS A 144 10.66 0.03 -11.42
N VAL A 145 9.78 -0.94 -11.70
CA VAL A 145 10.04 -1.93 -12.76
C VAL A 145 10.08 -1.30 -14.14
N LYS A 146 9.19 -0.37 -14.44
CA LYS A 146 9.23 0.37 -15.71
C LYS A 146 10.54 1.15 -15.87
N LYS A 147 10.99 1.82 -14.79
CA LYS A 147 12.28 2.53 -14.77
C LYS A 147 13.45 1.58 -15.01
N GLU A 148 13.47 0.43 -14.34
CA GLU A 148 14.54 -0.54 -14.51
C GLU A 148 14.53 -1.16 -15.91
N ILE A 149 13.36 -1.53 -16.45
CA ILE A 149 13.20 -1.99 -17.84
C ILE A 149 13.78 -0.98 -18.84
N GLY A 150 13.63 0.32 -18.58
CA GLY A 150 14.18 1.38 -19.44
C GLY A 150 15.71 1.40 -19.52
N LYS A 151 16.40 0.76 -18.57
CA LYS A 151 17.87 0.62 -18.55
C LYS A 151 18.34 -0.66 -19.26
N CYS A 152 17.43 -1.53 -19.66
CA CYS A 152 17.75 -2.85 -20.19
C CYS A 152 17.54 -2.92 -21.69
N MET A 153 18.40 -3.67 -22.37
CA MET A 153 18.13 -4.14 -23.72
C MET A 153 17.25 -5.39 -23.65
N LEU A 154 16.30 -5.50 -24.57
CA LEU A 154 15.49 -6.71 -24.69
C LEU A 154 16.06 -7.59 -25.80
N LEU A 155 16.56 -8.77 -25.45
CA LEU A 155 17.23 -9.68 -26.38
C LEU A 155 16.56 -11.04 -26.37
N CYS A 156 16.52 -11.73 -27.51
CA CYS A 156 16.20 -13.15 -27.50
C CYS A 156 17.39 -13.95 -26.96
N ARG A 157 17.15 -15.16 -26.47
CA ARG A 157 18.19 -15.99 -25.86
C ARG A 157 19.44 -16.17 -26.72
N ASN A 158 19.28 -16.34 -28.04
CA ASN A 158 20.41 -16.50 -28.95
C ASN A 158 21.25 -15.22 -29.03
N CYS A 159 20.63 -14.08 -29.35
CA CYS A 159 21.33 -12.79 -29.41
C CYS A 159 21.90 -12.38 -28.05
N HIS A 160 21.26 -12.79 -26.95
CA HIS A 160 21.75 -12.56 -25.60
C HIS A 160 23.04 -13.35 -25.33
N SER A 161 23.08 -14.63 -25.69
CA SER A 161 24.28 -15.46 -25.60
C SER A 161 25.41 -14.94 -26.48
N GLU A 162 25.12 -14.59 -27.74
CA GLU A 162 26.10 -14.02 -28.67
C GLU A 162 26.71 -12.71 -28.16
N LEU A 163 25.90 -11.88 -27.49
CA LEU A 163 26.39 -10.63 -26.90
C LEU A 163 27.33 -10.89 -25.73
N HIS A 164 26.95 -11.80 -24.81
CA HIS A 164 27.84 -12.19 -23.71
C HIS A 164 29.14 -12.83 -24.19
N GLU A 165 29.10 -13.63 -25.26
CA GLU A 165 30.31 -14.18 -25.87
C GLU A 165 31.22 -13.08 -26.43
N LYS A 166 30.65 -12.06 -27.08
CA LYS A 166 31.42 -10.90 -27.56
C LYS A 166 32.05 -10.13 -26.40
N GLU A 167 31.28 -9.88 -25.33
CA GLU A 167 31.78 -9.18 -24.14
C GLU A 167 32.98 -9.88 -23.52
N ILE A 168 32.91 -11.20 -23.35
CA ILE A 168 34.00 -12.03 -22.79
C ILE A 168 35.23 -12.04 -23.70
N ASN A 169 35.04 -12.08 -25.02
CA ASN A 169 36.14 -12.13 -25.99
C ASN A 169 36.76 -10.75 -26.29
N SER A 170 36.28 -9.68 -25.66
CA SER A 170 36.81 -8.31 -25.78
C SER A 170 37.65 -7.85 -24.58
N GLU A 171 37.92 -8.74 -23.63
CA GLU A 171 38.91 -8.60 -22.54
C GLU A 171 40.19 -9.39 -22.84
#